data_AF-A0A432LD22-F1
#
_entry.id   AF-A0A432LD22-F1
#
_cell.length_a   1.000
_cell.length_b   1.000
_cell.length_c   1.000
_cell.angle_alpha   90.00
_cell.angle_beta   90.00
_cell.angle_gamma   90.00
#
_symmetry.space_group_name_H-M   'P 1'
#
loop_
_entity.id
_entity.type
_entity.pdbx_description
1 polymer ?
#
loop_
_entity_poly.entity_id
_entity_poly.type
_entity_poly.pdbx_seq_one_letter_code
_entity_poly.pdbx_strand_id
1 'polypeptide(L)'
;MYILDQTNEWDVDLPEFDKRDAEVRKQRKMLYDYFVMKASTLNIWVYKGLDEEYLIKTMRKHFINKRIKTEHRGKCYKFFLDDRTKSWIIENDISECTSVFYDENDKVIADFNSHVTFYEKVELPCKVMQVSELPIQVDIYIQEEDIDRDVDLKGQAKSYFISTDHDYIEQLALETIERIYSYPLSIYVETYDDEQEQMQEAWAKYDVEYIDSGQRVFTLSSKGMYHAEVPGFFLTVKNKEELRIVFQELLYLAYQDDTFIVSQNKLDIRTGRNRIFKTNEEIVLTFDHDAQAIVLYSAESLGKIKSYFKDYMITNIQQGS
;
A
#
# COMPACT_ATOMS: atom_id res chain seq x y z
N MET A 1 18.06 -14.07 -8.09
CA MET A 1 17.21 -13.31 -9.02
C MET A 1 17.84 -11.95 -9.24
N TYR A 2 17.54 -11.26 -10.33
CA TYR A 2 17.99 -9.88 -10.55
C TYR A 2 16.79 -8.96 -10.61
N ILE A 3 16.93 -7.78 -10.03
CA ILE A 3 15.96 -6.70 -10.16
C ILE A 3 16.65 -5.45 -10.72
N LEU A 4 15.91 -4.64 -11.47
CA LEU A 4 16.36 -3.29 -11.80
C LEU A 4 16.56 -2.50 -10.50
N ASP A 5 17.72 -1.87 -10.34
CA ASP A 5 17.93 -0.95 -9.24
C ASP A 5 17.02 0.27 -9.43
N GLN A 6 15.92 0.30 -8.69
CA GLN A 6 14.97 1.41 -8.63
C GLN A 6 15.22 2.30 -7.40
N THR A 7 16.32 2.07 -6.67
CA THR A 7 16.66 2.82 -5.46
C THR A 7 16.97 4.26 -5.85
N ASN A 8 16.22 5.18 -5.24
CA ASN A 8 16.50 6.60 -5.31
C ASN A 8 17.32 6.97 -4.08
N GLU A 9 18.62 7.18 -4.25
CA GLU A 9 19.53 7.51 -3.14
C GLU A 9 19.23 8.90 -2.53
N TRP A 10 18.57 9.80 -3.27
CA TRP A 10 18.44 11.23 -2.95
C TRP A 10 16.99 11.71 -2.86
N ASP A 11 16.77 12.73 -2.02
CA ASP A 11 15.46 13.30 -1.68
C ASP A 11 14.61 13.64 -2.91
N VAL A 12 13.29 13.40 -2.80
CA VAL A 12 12.30 13.58 -3.87
C VAL A 12 12.19 15.04 -4.35
N ASP A 13 12.67 15.99 -3.55
CA ASP A 13 12.58 17.43 -3.83
C ASP A 13 13.83 18.01 -4.53
N LEU A 14 14.78 17.17 -4.93
CA LEU A 14 15.99 17.60 -5.64
C LEU A 14 15.86 17.33 -7.16
N PRO A 15 16.32 18.23 -8.06
CA PRO A 15 16.35 18.00 -9.52
C PRO A 15 17.07 16.71 -9.95
N GLU A 16 17.92 16.17 -9.07
CA GLU A 16 18.59 14.89 -9.22
C GLU A 16 17.62 13.69 -9.17
N PHE A 17 16.48 13.82 -8.46
CA PHE A 17 15.41 12.81 -8.42
C PHE A 17 14.78 12.62 -9.80
N ASP A 18 14.34 13.70 -10.45
CA ASP A 18 13.73 13.64 -11.79
C ASP A 18 14.68 13.03 -12.81
N LYS A 19 15.99 13.32 -12.70
CA LYS A 19 17.01 12.72 -13.56
C LYS A 19 17.11 11.22 -13.33
N ARG A 20 17.08 10.77 -12.08
CA ARG A 20 17.15 9.34 -11.75
C ARG A 20 15.88 8.61 -12.16
N ASP A 21 14.70 9.18 -11.91
CA ASP A 21 13.42 8.62 -12.34
C ASP A 21 13.39 8.46 -13.88
N ALA A 22 13.81 9.48 -14.63
CA ALA A 22 13.94 9.41 -16.08
C ALA A 22 14.95 8.32 -16.53
N GLU A 23 16.05 8.16 -15.79
CA GLU A 23 17.03 7.10 -16.04
C GLU A 23 16.43 5.71 -15.78
N VAL A 24 15.70 5.52 -14.68
CA VAL A 24 15.03 4.27 -14.32
C VAL A 24 14.00 3.90 -15.39
N ARG A 25 13.17 4.84 -15.85
CA ARG A 25 12.21 4.60 -16.96
C ARG A 25 12.93 4.17 -18.24
N LYS A 26 14.04 4.84 -18.58
CA LYS A 26 14.87 4.45 -19.73
C LYS A 26 15.45 3.03 -19.56
N GLN A 27 15.96 2.70 -18.38
CA GLN A 27 16.53 1.37 -18.09
C GLN A 27 15.44 0.29 -18.12
N ARG A 28 14.25 0.57 -17.58
CA ARG A 28 13.07 -0.30 -17.69
C ARG A 28 12.72 -0.56 -19.14
N LYS A 29 12.61 0.48 -19.98
CA LYS A 29 12.36 0.33 -21.42
C LYS A 29 13.43 -0.53 -22.11
N MET A 30 14.71 -0.29 -21.82
CA MET A 30 15.81 -1.07 -22.39
C MET A 30 15.71 -2.57 -22.04
N LEU A 31 15.38 -2.88 -20.77
CA LEU A 31 15.14 -4.25 -20.33
C LEU A 31 13.91 -4.84 -21.03
N TYR A 32 12.84 -4.05 -21.15
CA TYR A 32 11.61 -4.47 -21.82
C TYR A 32 11.88 -4.88 -23.26
N ASP A 33 12.49 -3.99 -24.04
CA ASP A 33 12.86 -4.23 -25.44
C ASP A 33 13.76 -5.48 -25.57
N TYR A 34 14.71 -5.65 -24.66
CA TYR A 34 15.59 -6.83 -24.61
C TYR A 34 14.82 -8.13 -24.42
N PHE A 35 13.91 -8.19 -23.44
CA PHE A 35 13.13 -9.39 -23.15
C PHE A 35 12.03 -9.65 -24.18
N VAL A 36 11.43 -8.63 -24.79
CA VAL A 36 10.54 -8.78 -25.95
C VAL A 36 11.24 -9.53 -27.08
N MET A 37 12.49 -9.16 -27.37
CA MET A 37 13.24 -9.80 -28.46
C MET A 37 13.57 -11.26 -28.17
N LYS A 38 13.81 -11.61 -26.90
CA LYS A 38 14.13 -12.98 -26.47
C LYS A 38 12.91 -13.88 -26.27
N ALA A 39 11.78 -13.31 -25.88
CA ALA A 39 10.60 -14.09 -25.51
C ALA A 39 9.92 -14.75 -26.71
N SER A 40 9.24 -15.85 -26.43
CA SER A 40 8.30 -16.50 -27.33
C SER A 40 6.86 -16.04 -27.06
N THR A 41 6.55 -15.71 -25.80
CA THR A 41 5.23 -15.24 -25.39
C THR A 41 5.29 -14.14 -24.34
N LEU A 42 4.24 -13.32 -24.32
CA LEU A 42 4.06 -12.18 -23.43
C LEU A 42 2.67 -12.23 -22.81
N ASN A 43 2.58 -12.25 -21.49
CA ASN A 43 1.34 -12.02 -20.78
C ASN A 43 1.24 -10.54 -20.42
N ILE A 44 0.10 -9.90 -20.69
CA ILE A 44 -0.19 -8.53 -20.25
C ILE A 44 -1.43 -8.55 -19.36
N TRP A 45 -1.31 -7.95 -18.19
CA TRP A 45 -2.39 -7.72 -17.25
C TRP A 45 -3.06 -6.37 -17.54
N VAL A 46 -4.39 -6.36 -17.47
CA VAL A 46 -5.21 -5.17 -17.72
C VAL A 46 -6.08 -4.94 -16.51
N TYR A 47 -5.87 -3.79 -15.88
CA TYR A 47 -6.71 -3.29 -14.81
C TYR A 47 -7.74 -2.30 -15.38
N LYS A 48 -8.95 -2.30 -14.82
CA LYS A 48 -10.05 -1.47 -15.35
C LYS A 48 -9.70 0.01 -15.24
N GLY A 49 -9.89 0.76 -16.32
CA GLY A 49 -9.75 2.22 -16.34
C GLY A 49 -8.36 2.76 -16.70
N LEU A 50 -7.41 1.89 -17.06
CA LEU A 50 -6.06 2.28 -17.50
C LEU A 50 -5.92 2.28 -19.04
N ASP A 51 -4.94 3.03 -19.55
CA ASP A 51 -4.60 3.17 -20.98
C ASP A 51 -4.31 1.81 -21.67
N GLU A 52 -3.96 0.81 -20.87
CA GLU A 52 -3.76 -0.59 -21.26
C GLU A 52 -4.97 -1.18 -22.02
N GLU A 53 -6.20 -0.74 -21.71
CA GLU A 53 -7.40 -1.25 -22.40
C GLU A 53 -7.41 -0.94 -23.90
N TYR A 54 -7.02 0.27 -24.30
CA TYR A 54 -6.96 0.67 -25.70
C TYR A 54 -5.85 -0.08 -26.44
N LEU A 55 -4.68 -0.18 -25.81
CA LEU A 55 -3.52 -0.87 -26.36
C LEU A 55 -3.82 -2.34 -26.62
N ILE A 56 -4.38 -3.03 -25.63
CA ILE A 56 -4.74 -4.45 -25.73
C ILE A 56 -5.85 -4.67 -26.74
N LYS A 57 -6.82 -3.77 -26.85
CA LYS A 57 -7.84 -3.83 -27.90
C LYS A 57 -7.22 -3.77 -29.30
N THR A 58 -6.15 -3.00 -29.48
CA THR A 58 -5.41 -2.91 -30.74
C THR A 58 -4.60 -4.18 -30.99
N MET A 59 -3.79 -4.62 -30.02
CA MET A 59 -2.99 -5.83 -30.15
C MET A 59 -3.84 -7.07 -30.46
N ARG A 60 -4.99 -7.22 -29.79
CA ARG A 60 -5.90 -8.36 -30.00
C ARG A 60 -6.49 -8.46 -31.42
N LYS A 61 -6.57 -7.34 -32.14
CA LYS A 61 -7.05 -7.32 -33.53
C LYS A 61 -5.99 -7.77 -34.52
N HIS A 62 -4.72 -7.56 -34.20
CA HIS A 62 -3.62 -7.69 -35.14
C HIS A 62 -2.69 -8.87 -34.84
N PHE A 63 -2.69 -9.40 -33.62
CA PHE A 63 -1.75 -10.42 -33.17
C PHE A 63 -2.44 -11.64 -32.55
N ILE A 64 -1.79 -12.80 -32.66
CA ILE A 64 -2.28 -14.07 -32.10
C ILE A 64 -2.24 -13.97 -30.58
N ASN A 65 -3.38 -14.24 -29.94
CA ASN A 65 -3.52 -14.13 -28.49
C ASN A 65 -4.49 -15.16 -27.91
N LYS A 66 -4.36 -15.40 -26.60
CA LYS A 66 -5.28 -16.19 -25.79
C LYS A 66 -5.60 -15.42 -24.51
N ARG A 67 -6.89 -15.30 -24.17
CA ARG A 67 -7.30 -14.78 -22.86
C ARG A 67 -7.05 -15.83 -21.77
N ILE A 68 -6.42 -15.42 -20.68
CA ILE A 68 -6.18 -16.26 -19.50
C ILE A 68 -7.27 -15.95 -18.46
N LYS A 69 -7.76 -16.99 -17.78
CA LYS A 69 -8.64 -16.83 -16.61
C LYS A 69 -7.80 -16.53 -15.38
N THR A 70 -8.24 -15.56 -14.60
CA THR A 70 -7.50 -15.01 -13.46
C THR A 70 -8.45 -14.97 -12.27
N GLU A 71 -7.95 -15.24 -11.07
CA GLU A 71 -8.78 -15.28 -9.86
C GLU A 71 -9.19 -13.88 -9.38
N HIS A 72 -8.43 -12.84 -9.78
CA HIS A 72 -8.68 -11.44 -9.43
C HIS A 72 -9.45 -10.66 -10.51
N ARG A 73 -9.94 -9.46 -10.16
CA ARG A 73 -10.78 -8.57 -10.99
C ARG A 73 -10.13 -8.06 -12.30
N GLY A 74 -8.85 -8.35 -12.55
CA GLY A 74 -8.12 -8.00 -13.79
C GLY A 74 -8.41 -8.94 -14.97
N LYS A 75 -7.94 -8.57 -16.17
CA LYS A 75 -7.94 -9.47 -17.35
C LYS A 75 -6.49 -9.71 -17.77
N CYS A 76 -6.11 -10.95 -18.00
CA CYS A 76 -4.80 -11.30 -18.55
C CYS A 76 -4.91 -11.80 -20.00
N TYR A 77 -4.00 -11.35 -20.86
CA TYR A 77 -3.90 -11.76 -22.26
C TYR A 77 -2.50 -12.26 -22.58
N LYS A 78 -2.41 -13.51 -23.06
CA LYS A 78 -1.17 -14.11 -23.58
C LYS A 78 -1.06 -13.83 -25.08
N PHE A 79 -0.01 -13.15 -25.50
CA PHE A 79 0.35 -12.90 -26.88
C PHE A 79 1.51 -13.80 -27.29
N PHE A 80 1.45 -14.34 -28.50
CA PHE A 80 2.56 -15.07 -29.11
C PHE A 80 3.40 -14.09 -29.92
N LEU A 81 4.71 -14.10 -29.68
CA LEU A 81 5.62 -13.08 -30.20
C LEU A 81 6.35 -13.57 -31.46
N ASP A 82 5.77 -13.25 -32.61
CA ASP A 82 6.51 -13.28 -33.88
C ASP A 82 7.27 -11.95 -34.12
N ASP A 83 8.13 -11.90 -35.13
CA ASP A 83 8.96 -10.72 -35.43
C ASP A 83 8.14 -9.44 -35.65
N ARG A 84 6.95 -9.59 -36.25
CA ARG A 84 6.02 -8.49 -36.49
C ARG A 84 5.45 -7.95 -35.19
N THR A 85 5.03 -8.84 -34.29
CA THR A 85 4.48 -8.49 -32.98
C THR A 85 5.55 -7.83 -32.11
N LYS A 86 6.77 -8.39 -32.09
CA LYS A 86 7.93 -7.82 -31.38
C LYS A 86 8.23 -6.40 -31.85
N SER A 87 8.32 -6.19 -33.16
CA SER A 87 8.58 -4.86 -33.75
C SER A 87 7.50 -3.86 -33.37
N TRP A 88 6.23 -4.26 -33.45
CA TRP A 88 5.11 -3.39 -33.09
C TRP A 88 5.14 -3.00 -31.61
N ILE A 89 5.44 -3.95 -30.71
CA ILE A 89 5.55 -3.70 -29.28
C ILE A 89 6.62 -2.65 -28.98
N ILE A 90 7.80 -2.78 -29.61
CA ILE A 90 8.92 -1.84 -29.44
C ILE A 90 8.57 -0.45 -30.00
N GLU A 91 7.88 -0.38 -31.15
CA GLU A 91 7.47 0.89 -31.76
C GLU A 91 6.40 1.64 -30.98
N ASN A 92 5.56 0.94 -30.21
CA ASN A 92 4.44 1.53 -29.45
C ASN A 92 4.76 1.76 -27.97
N ASP A 93 5.98 1.48 -27.54
CA ASP A 93 6.53 1.78 -26.21
C ASP A 93 5.62 1.39 -25.04
N ILE A 94 5.35 0.09 -24.92
CA ILE A 94 4.39 -0.44 -23.95
C ILE A 94 5.07 -0.89 -22.64
N SER A 95 6.27 -0.39 -22.35
CA SER A 95 7.11 -0.87 -21.25
C SER A 95 6.56 -0.58 -19.84
N GLU A 96 5.54 0.26 -19.74
CA GLU A 96 4.85 0.57 -18.49
C GLU A 96 3.76 -0.46 -18.14
N CYS A 97 3.33 -1.31 -19.09
CA CYS A 97 2.30 -2.31 -18.81
C CYS A 97 2.79 -3.41 -17.86
N THR A 98 1.93 -3.82 -16.92
CA THR A 98 2.19 -5.00 -16.09
C THR A 98 2.23 -6.26 -16.95
N SER A 99 3.40 -6.90 -17.03
CA SER A 99 3.62 -7.95 -18.03
C SER A 99 4.67 -8.99 -17.67
N VAL A 100 4.52 -10.20 -18.20
CA VAL A 100 5.42 -11.34 -17.93
C VAL A 100 5.86 -11.97 -19.24
N PHE A 101 7.17 -12.14 -19.40
CA PHE A 101 7.81 -12.71 -20.58
C PHE A 101 8.19 -14.17 -20.34
N TYR A 102 7.97 -15.01 -21.36
CA TYR A 102 8.31 -16.42 -21.34
C TYR A 102 9.17 -16.81 -22.53
N ASP A 103 10.10 -17.74 -22.31
CA ASP A 103 10.89 -18.37 -23.37
C ASP A 103 10.07 -19.40 -24.18
N GLU A 104 10.71 -20.07 -25.13
CA GLU A 104 10.11 -21.13 -25.97
C GLU A 104 9.64 -22.37 -25.19
N ASN A 105 10.12 -22.56 -23.96
CA ASN A 105 9.77 -23.66 -23.06
C ASN A 105 8.70 -23.27 -22.03
N ASP A 106 8.05 -22.11 -22.22
CA ASP A 106 7.06 -21.54 -21.30
C ASP A 106 7.63 -21.23 -19.90
N LYS A 107 8.94 -21.00 -19.80
CA LYS A 107 9.60 -20.56 -18.57
C LYS A 107 9.63 -19.04 -18.49
N VAL A 108 9.29 -18.48 -17.33
CA VAL A 108 9.39 -17.04 -17.07
C VAL A 108 10.86 -16.61 -17.18
N ILE A 109 11.12 -15.59 -18.01
CA ILE A 109 12.44 -14.99 -18.16
C ILE A 109 12.51 -13.58 -17.57
N ALA A 110 11.40 -12.86 -17.58
CA ALA A 110 11.26 -11.55 -16.92
C ALA A 110 9.82 -11.25 -16.53
N ASP A 111 9.66 -10.47 -15.47
CA ASP A 111 8.40 -9.94 -14.96
C ASP A 111 8.55 -8.42 -14.79
N PHE A 112 7.65 -7.68 -15.42
CA PHE A 112 7.56 -6.24 -15.39
C PHE A 112 6.26 -5.87 -14.68
N ASN A 113 6.32 -5.88 -13.36
CA ASN A 113 5.25 -5.34 -12.52
C ASN A 113 5.81 -4.08 -11.84
N SER A 114 5.58 -3.93 -10.55
CA SER A 114 6.22 -2.91 -9.73
C SER A 114 7.75 -2.99 -9.78
N HIS A 115 8.29 -4.20 -9.61
CA HIS A 115 9.69 -4.51 -9.86
C HIS A 115 9.88 -4.96 -11.31
N VAL A 116 11.07 -4.67 -11.87
CA VAL A 116 11.55 -5.32 -13.09
C VAL A 116 12.44 -6.48 -12.69
N THR A 117 11.87 -7.68 -12.70
CA THR A 117 12.49 -8.91 -12.20
C THR A 117 12.90 -9.80 -13.35
N PHE A 118 14.08 -10.41 -13.28
CA PHE A 118 14.57 -11.30 -14.31
C PHE A 118 15.57 -12.33 -13.78
N TYR A 119 15.71 -13.43 -14.53
CA TYR A 119 16.36 -14.66 -14.04
C TYR A 119 17.70 -14.97 -14.70
N GLU A 120 18.19 -14.11 -15.59
CA GLU A 120 19.49 -14.19 -16.23
C GLU A 120 20.26 -12.88 -16.11
N LYS A 121 21.59 -12.93 -16.19
CA LYS A 121 22.37 -11.68 -16.21
C LYS A 121 22.21 -11.02 -17.59
N VAL A 122 21.85 -9.75 -17.60
CA VAL A 122 21.71 -8.94 -18.82
C VAL A 122 22.99 -8.17 -19.10
N GLU A 123 23.35 -8.03 -20.37
CA GLU A 123 24.51 -7.23 -20.83
C GLU A 123 24.12 -5.78 -21.15
N LEU A 124 23.16 -5.24 -20.42
CA LEU A 124 22.66 -3.89 -20.61
C LEU A 124 23.37 -2.93 -19.62
N PRO A 125 23.57 -1.66 -20.00
CA PRO A 125 24.11 -0.63 -19.12
C PRO A 125 23.04 -0.14 -18.12
N CYS A 126 22.49 -1.07 -17.34
CA CYS A 126 21.55 -0.79 -16.25
C CYS A 126 22.17 -1.21 -14.91
N LYS A 127 21.86 -0.45 -13.86
CA LYS A 127 22.17 -0.88 -12.48
C LYS A 127 21.19 -1.97 -12.08
N VAL A 128 21.70 -3.10 -11.61
CA VAL A 128 20.89 -4.26 -11.23
C VAL A 128 21.30 -4.71 -9.84
N MET A 129 20.33 -5.10 -9.03
CA MET A 129 20.57 -5.69 -7.72
C MET A 129 20.33 -7.20 -7.82
N GLN A 130 21.28 -7.99 -7.33
CA GLN A 130 21.07 -9.41 -7.16
C GLN A 130 20.39 -9.63 -5.80
N VAL A 131 19.25 -10.30 -5.82
CA VAL A 131 18.43 -10.54 -4.63
C VAL A 131 18.02 -12.01 -4.52
N SER A 132 17.86 -12.49 -3.30
CA SER A 132 17.25 -13.79 -2.98
C SER A 132 15.72 -13.74 -3.07
N GLU A 133 15.12 -12.63 -2.65
CA GLU A 133 13.67 -12.38 -2.58
C GLU A 133 13.34 -10.98 -3.12
N LEU A 134 12.07 -10.73 -3.50
CA LEU A 134 11.66 -9.40 -3.94
C LEU A 134 11.60 -8.45 -2.74
N PRO A 135 12.10 -7.21 -2.86
CA PRO A 135 11.99 -6.25 -1.78
C PRO A 135 10.54 -5.77 -1.63
N ILE A 136 10.15 -5.50 -0.39
CA ILE A 136 8.84 -4.95 -0.04
C ILE A 136 8.66 -3.58 -0.72
N GLN A 137 7.51 -3.37 -1.36
CA GLN A 137 7.16 -2.09 -1.95
C GLN A 137 6.24 -1.30 -1.03
N VAL A 138 6.48 0.01 -0.97
CA VAL A 138 5.59 0.95 -0.29
C VAL A 138 5.10 1.96 -1.32
N ASP A 139 3.79 2.03 -1.49
CA ASP A 139 3.12 3.00 -2.35
C ASP A 139 2.51 4.10 -1.49
N ILE A 140 2.72 5.36 -1.89
CA ILE A 140 2.18 6.53 -1.19
C ILE A 140 1.35 7.35 -2.17
N TYR A 141 0.07 7.53 -1.89
CA TYR A 141 -0.81 8.37 -2.69
C TYR A 141 -1.66 9.32 -1.84
N ILE A 142 -2.15 10.37 -2.47
CA ILE A 142 -3.02 11.38 -1.87
C ILE A 142 -4.30 11.36 -2.70
N GLN A 143 -5.46 11.18 -2.07
CA GLN A 143 -6.73 11.25 -2.80
C GLN A 143 -7.03 12.71 -3.19
N GLU A 144 -7.47 12.94 -4.43
CA GLU A 144 -7.77 14.28 -4.95
C GLU A 144 -9.01 14.92 -4.28
N GLU A 145 -9.97 14.08 -3.86
CA GLU A 145 -11.19 14.48 -3.17
C GLU A 145 -11.19 13.88 -1.76
N ASP A 146 -10.80 14.68 -0.78
CA ASP A 146 -10.67 14.29 0.63
C ASP A 146 -12.05 14.38 1.34
N ILE A 147 -13.04 13.65 0.82
CA ILE A 147 -14.47 13.83 1.17
C ILE A 147 -14.82 13.17 2.51
N ASP A 148 -14.11 12.12 2.91
CA ASP A 148 -14.41 11.31 4.09
C ASP A 148 -13.23 11.29 5.07
N ARG A 149 -12.95 12.43 5.72
CA ARG A 149 -11.96 12.50 6.80
C ARG A 149 -12.58 12.13 8.13
N ASP A 150 -12.04 11.09 8.75
CA ASP A 150 -12.37 10.78 10.16
C ASP A 150 -11.67 11.73 11.12
N VAL A 151 -10.53 12.33 10.72
CA VAL A 151 -9.70 13.20 11.55
C VAL A 151 -9.63 14.63 11.00
N ASP A 152 -9.97 15.61 11.85
CA ASP A 152 -9.85 17.05 11.62
C ASP A 152 -8.64 17.59 12.39
N LEU A 153 -7.51 17.68 11.68
CA LEU A 153 -6.31 18.36 12.14
C LEU A 153 -6.45 19.88 11.92
N LYS A 154 -6.03 20.67 12.91
CA LYS A 154 -5.95 22.14 12.74
C LYS A 154 -4.98 22.52 11.61
N GLY A 155 -5.50 22.79 10.41
CA GLY A 155 -4.72 23.29 9.27
C GLY A 155 -5.20 22.73 7.94
N GLN A 156 -4.43 22.96 6.86
CA GLN A 156 -4.65 22.34 5.55
C GLN A 156 -4.02 20.94 5.52
N ALA A 157 -4.45 20.06 6.42
CA ALA A 157 -3.97 18.68 6.42
C ALA A 157 -4.39 17.94 5.15
N LYS A 158 -3.63 16.92 4.77
CA LYS A 158 -3.92 15.97 3.69
C LYS A 158 -3.96 14.55 4.27
N SER A 159 -4.71 13.70 3.60
CA SER A 159 -4.75 12.26 3.86
C SER A 159 -3.73 11.55 2.96
N TYR A 160 -2.65 11.06 3.53
CA TYR A 160 -1.65 10.27 2.84
C TYR A 160 -1.97 8.79 3.06
N PHE A 161 -2.29 8.07 1.99
CA PHE A 161 -2.51 6.63 2.02
C PHE A 161 -1.20 5.94 1.70
N ILE A 162 -0.76 5.05 2.59
CA ILE A 162 0.48 4.30 2.45
C ILE A 162 0.15 2.81 2.49
N SER A 163 0.31 2.15 1.35
CA SER A 163 0.05 0.72 1.20
C SER A 163 1.35 -0.04 0.94
N THR A 164 1.34 -1.31 1.32
CA THR A 164 2.39 -2.30 1.06
C THR A 164 1.72 -3.62 0.73
N ASP A 165 2.51 -4.65 0.43
CA ASP A 165 2.03 -6.03 0.43
C ASP A 165 1.27 -6.32 1.74
N HIS A 166 0.06 -6.89 1.63
CA HIS A 166 -0.91 -7.02 2.73
C HIS A 166 -0.30 -7.64 4.00
N ASP A 167 0.55 -8.65 3.84
CA ASP A 167 1.18 -9.36 4.96
C ASP A 167 2.18 -8.51 5.77
N TYR A 168 2.50 -7.30 5.29
CA TYR A 168 3.48 -6.40 5.89
C TYR A 168 2.86 -5.13 6.47
N ILE A 169 1.55 -4.93 6.38
CA ILE A 169 0.91 -3.67 6.80
C ILE A 169 1.06 -3.41 8.30
N GLU A 170 0.95 -4.45 9.12
CA GLU A 170 1.15 -4.37 10.58
C GLU A 170 2.58 -3.94 10.92
N GLN A 171 3.57 -4.57 10.27
CA GLN A 171 4.98 -4.24 10.48
C GLN A 171 5.28 -2.81 10.03
N LEU A 172 4.77 -2.41 8.86
CA LEU A 172 4.89 -1.05 8.35
C LEU A 172 4.31 -0.04 9.35
N ALA A 173 3.12 -0.29 9.88
CA ALA A 173 2.47 0.57 10.86
C ALA A 173 3.30 0.71 12.15
N LEU A 174 3.76 -0.41 12.73
CA LEU A 174 4.59 -0.40 13.94
C LEU A 174 5.88 0.41 13.74
N GLU A 175 6.63 0.13 12.67
CA GLU A 175 7.87 0.85 12.38
C GLU A 175 7.64 2.33 12.12
N THR A 176 6.51 2.68 11.49
CA THR A 176 6.11 4.07 11.25
C THR A 176 5.79 4.78 12.57
N ILE A 177 5.05 4.15 13.47
CA ILE A 177 4.71 4.71 14.79
C ILE A 177 5.98 5.00 15.60
N GLU A 178 6.93 4.07 15.61
CA GLU A 178 8.20 4.25 16.33
C GLU A 178 9.09 5.35 15.76
N ARG A 179 8.90 5.73 14.49
CA ARG A 179 9.62 6.84 13.85
C ARG A 179 8.97 8.19 14.10
N ILE A 180 7.64 8.23 14.15
CA ILE A 180 6.86 9.47 14.17
C ILE A 180 6.56 9.91 15.61
N TYR A 181 6.27 8.98 16.50
CA TYR A 181 5.77 9.31 17.84
C TYR A 181 6.78 8.99 18.94
N SER A 182 6.57 9.62 20.09
CA SER A 182 7.26 9.29 21.34
C SER A 182 6.27 8.72 22.34
N TYR A 183 6.70 7.72 23.12
CA TYR A 183 5.87 7.20 24.20
C TYR A 183 5.72 8.23 25.34
N PRO A 184 4.56 8.28 26.03
CA PRO A 184 3.38 7.43 25.84
C PRO A 184 2.51 7.83 24.64
N LEU A 185 1.79 6.86 24.07
CA LEU A 185 0.86 7.03 22.94
C LEU A 185 -0.59 6.88 23.40
N SER A 186 -1.50 7.52 22.68
CA SER A 186 -2.94 7.29 22.81
C SER A 186 -3.45 6.51 21.60
N ILE A 187 -4.09 5.37 21.87
CA ILE A 187 -4.71 4.52 20.86
C ILE A 187 -6.22 4.57 21.05
N TYR A 188 -6.95 4.90 20.00
CA TYR A 188 -8.41 4.80 19.98
C TYR A 188 -8.83 3.56 19.19
N VAL A 189 -9.73 2.77 19.75
CA VAL A 189 -10.34 1.60 19.09
C VAL A 189 -11.85 1.63 19.23
N GLU A 190 -12.53 1.08 18.23
CA GLU A 190 -13.94 0.70 18.30
C GLU A 190 -14.10 -0.81 18.40
N THR A 191 -15.20 -1.26 19.01
CA THR A 191 -15.61 -2.67 19.00
C THR A 191 -17.14 -2.78 18.96
N TYR A 192 -17.66 -4.00 19.00
CA TYR A 192 -19.07 -4.36 19.09
C TYR A 192 -19.68 -4.01 20.47
N ASP A 193 -21.01 -3.82 20.48
CA ASP A 193 -21.77 -3.43 21.66
C ASP A 193 -21.69 -4.43 22.81
N ASP A 194 -21.53 -5.72 22.52
CA ASP A 194 -21.45 -6.78 23.53
C ASP A 194 -20.03 -6.99 24.10
N GLU A 195 -19.01 -6.35 23.54
CA GLU A 195 -17.62 -6.43 24.02
C GLU A 195 -17.26 -5.34 25.04
N GLN A 196 -18.17 -4.41 25.34
CA GLN A 196 -17.85 -3.23 26.14
C GLN A 196 -17.29 -3.57 27.54
N GLU A 197 -17.98 -4.43 28.29
CA GLU A 197 -17.56 -4.81 29.65
C GLU A 197 -16.23 -5.59 29.62
N GLN A 198 -16.09 -6.50 28.64
CA GLN A 198 -14.88 -7.28 28.46
C GLN A 198 -13.66 -6.40 28.14
N MET A 199 -13.83 -5.39 27.28
CA MET A 199 -12.76 -4.45 26.95
C MET A 199 -12.30 -3.66 28.17
N GLN A 200 -13.22 -3.16 28.99
CA GLN A 200 -12.87 -2.43 30.21
C GLN A 200 -12.12 -3.30 31.22
N GLU A 201 -12.51 -4.58 31.37
CA GLU A 201 -11.86 -5.51 32.30
C GLU A 201 -10.48 -5.96 31.79
N ALA A 202 -10.40 -6.45 30.53
CA ALA A 202 -9.19 -7.03 29.97
C ALA A 202 -8.08 -5.99 29.76
N TRP A 203 -8.44 -4.74 29.45
CA TRP A 203 -7.50 -3.68 29.11
C TRP A 203 -7.30 -2.64 30.22
N ALA A 204 -7.82 -2.88 31.43
CA ALA A 204 -7.68 -2.00 32.59
C ALA A 204 -6.24 -1.54 32.88
N LYS A 205 -5.24 -2.39 32.58
CA LYS A 205 -3.81 -2.07 32.79
C LYS A 205 -3.27 -0.96 31.87
N TYR A 206 -3.99 -0.62 30.80
CA TYR A 206 -3.64 0.42 29.82
C TYR A 206 -4.40 1.74 30.05
N ASP A 207 -4.95 1.96 31.25
CA ASP A 207 -5.75 3.16 31.56
C ASP A 207 -6.90 3.33 30.56
N VAL A 208 -7.61 2.22 30.29
CA VAL A 208 -8.66 2.17 29.28
C VAL A 208 -9.84 3.07 29.68
N GLU A 209 -10.21 3.99 28.79
CA GLU A 209 -11.34 4.88 28.97
C GLU A 209 -12.40 4.61 27.91
N TYR A 210 -13.59 4.23 28.35
CA TYR A 210 -14.76 4.13 27.47
C TYR A 210 -15.28 5.51 27.10
N ILE A 211 -15.64 5.67 25.83
CA ILE A 211 -16.33 6.83 25.29
C ILE A 211 -17.48 6.38 24.40
N ASP A 212 -18.67 6.95 24.64
CA ASP A 212 -19.77 6.86 23.68
C ASP A 212 -19.39 7.68 22.43
N SER A 213 -19.06 6.96 21.35
CA SER A 213 -18.71 7.55 20.05
C SER A 213 -19.87 8.31 19.41
N GLY A 214 -21.11 8.12 19.89
CA GLY A 214 -22.33 8.56 19.25
C GLY A 214 -22.68 7.81 17.97
N GLN A 215 -21.80 6.89 17.52
CA GLN A 215 -22.02 6.06 16.35
C GLN A 215 -22.96 4.92 16.71
N ARG A 216 -23.94 4.69 15.82
CA ARG A 216 -24.92 3.61 15.93
C ARG A 216 -25.06 2.91 14.58
N VAL A 217 -24.93 1.59 14.56
CA VAL A 217 -25.02 0.76 13.35
C VAL A 217 -26.24 -0.14 13.40
N PHE A 218 -26.76 -0.53 12.23
CA PHE A 218 -27.85 -1.51 12.17
C PHE A 218 -27.27 -2.91 12.32
N THR A 219 -27.58 -3.55 13.45
CA THR A 219 -27.11 -4.90 13.78
C THR A 219 -28.28 -5.87 13.76
N LEU A 220 -28.00 -7.09 13.28
CA LEU A 220 -28.98 -8.18 13.25
C LEU A 220 -28.73 -9.12 14.42
N SER A 221 -29.77 -9.35 15.22
CA SER A 221 -29.78 -10.39 16.26
C SER A 221 -30.79 -11.47 15.95
N SER A 222 -30.77 -12.56 16.73
CA SER A 222 -31.83 -13.58 16.72
C SER A 222 -33.23 -13.04 17.06
N LYS A 223 -33.32 -11.82 17.63
CA LYS A 223 -34.57 -11.14 17.99
C LYS A 223 -35.00 -10.07 16.97
N GLY A 224 -34.24 -9.89 15.89
CA GLY A 224 -34.49 -8.89 14.85
C GLY A 224 -33.39 -7.84 14.74
N MET A 225 -33.63 -6.84 13.90
CA MET A 225 -32.72 -5.72 13.70
C MET A 225 -32.85 -4.70 14.83
N TYR A 226 -31.72 -4.16 15.27
CA TYR A 226 -31.65 -3.09 16.26
C TYR A 226 -30.52 -2.12 15.90
N HIS A 227 -30.51 -0.97 16.56
CA HIS A 227 -29.40 -0.03 16.47
C HIS A 227 -28.42 -0.34 17.61
N ALA A 228 -27.28 -0.95 17.27
CA ALA A 228 -26.21 -1.22 18.21
C ALA A 228 -25.35 0.04 18.39
N GLU A 229 -24.81 0.20 19.58
CA GLU A 229 -23.71 1.13 19.83
C GLU A 229 -22.41 0.59 19.25
N VAL A 230 -21.57 1.48 18.75
CA VAL A 230 -20.17 1.16 18.45
C VAL A 230 -19.34 1.78 19.58
N PRO A 231 -19.12 1.05 20.70
CA PRO A 231 -18.37 1.59 21.83
C PRO A 231 -16.93 1.92 21.44
N GLY A 232 -16.48 3.12 21.82
CA GLY A 232 -15.12 3.58 21.61
C GLY A 232 -14.28 3.49 22.88
N PHE A 233 -12.99 3.24 22.73
CA PHE A 233 -12.05 3.14 23.84
C PHE A 233 -10.76 3.88 23.54
N PHE A 234 -10.27 4.65 24.50
CA PHE A 234 -8.90 5.13 24.50
C PHE A 234 -8.03 4.26 25.40
N LEU A 235 -6.88 3.84 24.89
CA LEU A 235 -5.83 3.14 25.62
C LEU A 235 -4.56 4.01 25.66
N THR A 236 -3.84 3.95 26.78
CA THR A 236 -2.52 4.58 26.94
C THR A 236 -1.43 3.52 26.85
N VAL A 237 -0.55 3.66 25.87
CA VAL A 237 0.59 2.76 25.63
C VAL A 237 1.89 3.45 26.03
N LYS A 238 2.65 2.87 26.96
CA LYS A 238 3.81 3.52 27.59
C LYS A 238 5.15 3.17 26.96
N ASN A 239 5.21 2.13 26.14
CA ASN A 239 6.44 1.63 25.53
C ASN A 239 6.17 0.71 24.33
N LYS A 240 7.25 0.30 23.67
CA LYS A 240 7.25 -0.56 22.49
C LYS A 240 6.64 -1.94 22.73
N GLU A 241 6.93 -2.54 23.88
CA GLU A 241 6.41 -3.86 24.24
C GLU A 241 4.88 -3.83 24.39
N GLU A 242 4.36 -2.79 25.04
CA GLU A 242 2.93 -2.56 25.17
C GLU A 242 2.26 -2.30 23.81
N LEU A 243 2.91 -1.53 22.92
CA LEU A 243 2.41 -1.28 21.56
C LEU A 243 2.24 -2.58 20.78
N ARG A 244 3.26 -3.46 20.83
CA ARG A 244 3.20 -4.77 20.15
C ARG A 244 2.06 -5.64 20.64
N ILE A 245 1.80 -5.66 21.94
CA ILE A 245 0.68 -6.42 22.51
C ILE A 245 -0.66 -5.85 22.02
N VAL A 246 -0.82 -4.52 22.03
CA VAL A 246 -2.04 -3.89 21.52
C VAL A 246 -2.26 -4.20 20.04
N PHE A 247 -1.21 -4.15 19.21
CA PHE A 247 -1.31 -4.49 17.79
C PHE A 247 -1.70 -5.96 17.58
N GLN A 248 -1.03 -6.89 18.26
CA GLN A 248 -1.32 -8.32 18.13
C GLN A 248 -2.75 -8.69 18.50
N GLU A 249 -3.32 -8.04 19.50
CA GLU A 249 -4.61 -8.42 20.07
C GLU A 249 -5.78 -7.55 19.59
N LEU A 250 -5.53 -6.32 19.12
CA LEU A 250 -6.59 -5.36 18.76
C LEU A 250 -6.52 -4.86 17.31
N LEU A 251 -5.43 -5.07 16.58
CA LEU A 251 -5.38 -4.59 15.18
C LEU A 251 -6.42 -5.28 14.29
N TYR A 252 -6.87 -6.49 14.65
CA TYR A 252 -7.94 -7.19 13.94
C TYR A 252 -9.22 -6.33 13.80
N LEU A 253 -9.46 -5.38 14.71
CA LEU A 253 -10.59 -4.45 14.64
C LEU A 253 -10.52 -3.58 13.38
N ALA A 254 -9.33 -3.09 13.03
CA ALA A 254 -9.12 -2.35 11.78
C ALA A 254 -9.45 -3.18 10.52
N TYR A 255 -9.25 -4.50 10.58
CA TYR A 255 -9.62 -5.42 9.50
C TYR A 255 -11.12 -5.75 9.45
N GLN A 256 -11.90 -5.38 10.46
CA GLN A 256 -13.35 -5.61 10.52
C GLN A 256 -14.16 -4.34 10.22
N ASP A 257 -13.52 -3.34 9.59
CA ASP A 257 -14.05 -1.99 9.37
C ASP A 257 -14.34 -1.20 10.67
N ASP A 258 -13.74 -1.60 11.80
CA ASP A 258 -13.77 -0.80 13.03
C ASP A 258 -12.60 0.20 13.05
N THR A 259 -12.81 1.35 13.70
CA THR A 259 -11.79 2.41 13.72
C THR A 259 -10.64 2.06 14.66
N PHE A 260 -9.41 2.14 14.15
CA PHE A 260 -8.17 2.06 14.93
C PHE A 260 -7.31 3.30 14.65
N ILE A 261 -7.05 4.13 15.66
CA ILE A 261 -6.29 5.39 15.51
C ILE A 261 -5.15 5.43 16.52
N VAL A 262 -3.97 5.83 16.06
CA VAL A 262 -2.80 6.10 16.88
C VAL A 262 -2.45 7.58 16.82
N SER A 263 -2.24 8.16 17.99
CA SER A 263 -1.98 9.60 18.18
C SER A 263 -1.04 9.83 19.35
N GLN A 264 -0.40 11.01 19.38
CA GLN A 264 0.50 11.39 20.46
C GLN A 264 -0.25 11.69 21.76
N ASN A 265 -1.45 12.28 21.65
CA ASN A 265 -2.32 12.64 22.74
C ASN A 265 -3.74 12.16 22.43
N LYS A 266 -4.54 12.06 23.49
CA LYS A 266 -5.96 11.72 23.36
C LYS A 266 -6.68 12.74 22.46
N LEU A 267 -7.40 12.22 21.47
CA LEU A 267 -8.15 13.01 20.49
C LEU A 267 -9.49 13.48 21.07
N ASP A 268 -9.93 14.68 20.69
CA ASP A 268 -11.26 15.19 21.04
C ASP A 268 -12.31 14.65 20.07
N ILE A 269 -13.27 13.88 20.55
CA ILE A 269 -14.32 13.30 19.70
C ILE A 269 -15.50 14.27 19.60
N ARG A 270 -15.81 14.73 18.37
CA ARG A 270 -17.08 15.39 18.09
C ARG A 270 -18.09 14.35 17.60
N THR A 271 -19.07 14.05 18.45
CA THR A 271 -20.17 13.14 18.13
C THR A 271 -21.20 13.81 17.18
N GLY A 272 -21.73 13.04 16.22
CA GLY A 272 -22.58 13.55 15.16
C GLY A 272 -22.87 12.52 14.07
N ARG A 273 -23.44 12.95 12.93
CA ARG A 273 -23.79 12.05 11.81
C ARG A 273 -22.55 11.45 11.15
N ASN A 274 -21.47 12.22 11.11
CA ASN A 274 -20.11 11.78 10.82
C ASN A 274 -19.30 12.14 12.06
N ARG A 275 -18.65 11.15 12.69
CA ARG A 275 -17.74 11.41 13.79
C ARG A 275 -16.51 12.11 13.24
N ILE A 276 -16.00 13.07 13.99
CA ILE A 276 -14.74 13.74 13.65
C ILE A 276 -13.85 13.77 14.88
N PHE A 277 -12.66 13.18 14.77
CA PHE A 277 -11.60 13.31 15.75
C PHE A 277 -10.87 14.62 15.54
N LYS A 278 -10.87 15.47 16.56
CA LYS A 278 -10.22 16.77 16.52
C LYS A 278 -8.92 16.71 17.27
N THR A 279 -7.90 17.32 16.68
CA THR A 279 -6.60 17.43 17.34
C THR A 279 -5.80 18.62 16.82
N ASN A 280 -4.88 19.07 17.65
CA ASN A 280 -3.85 20.05 17.36
C ASN A 280 -2.49 19.39 17.13
N GLU A 281 -2.44 18.07 17.01
CA GLU A 281 -1.27 17.32 16.57
C GLU A 281 -0.92 17.59 15.11
N GLU A 282 0.32 17.27 14.76
CA GLU A 282 0.84 17.43 13.39
C GLU A 282 0.53 16.21 12.52
N ILE A 283 0.45 15.03 13.14
CA ILE A 283 0.26 13.74 12.47
C ILE A 283 -0.67 12.87 13.32
N VAL A 284 -1.63 12.22 12.67
CA VAL A 284 -2.46 11.15 13.24
C VAL A 284 -2.42 9.96 12.27
N LEU A 285 -2.25 8.74 12.80
CA LEU A 285 -2.23 7.52 12.02
C LEU A 285 -3.54 6.75 12.22
N THR A 286 -4.16 6.31 11.13
CA THR A 286 -5.25 5.33 11.15
C THR A 286 -5.03 4.30 10.04
N PHE A 287 -6.04 3.48 9.79
CA PHE A 287 -6.05 2.44 8.76
C PHE A 287 -7.19 2.71 7.78
N ASP A 288 -6.95 2.43 6.51
CA ASP A 288 -7.99 2.39 5.48
C ASP A 288 -8.86 1.13 5.65
N HIS A 289 -9.95 1.02 4.90
CA HIS A 289 -10.83 -0.15 4.89
C HIS A 289 -10.08 -1.49 4.83
N ASP A 290 -10.54 -2.45 5.63
CA ASP A 290 -9.91 -3.76 5.83
C ASP A 290 -8.41 -3.70 6.20
N ALA A 291 -7.94 -2.57 6.75
CA ALA A 291 -6.53 -2.29 7.03
C ALA A 291 -5.58 -2.56 5.83
N GLN A 292 -6.02 -2.28 4.59
CA GLN A 292 -5.19 -2.46 3.39
C GLN A 292 -4.09 -1.41 3.24
N ALA A 293 -4.23 -0.27 3.92
CA ALA A 293 -3.26 0.81 3.96
C ALA A 293 -3.26 1.45 5.35
N ILE A 294 -2.13 2.06 5.72
CA ILE A 294 -2.14 3.06 6.80
C ILE A 294 -2.49 4.41 6.19
N VAL A 295 -3.21 5.23 6.94
CA VAL A 295 -3.56 6.59 6.56
C VAL A 295 -2.90 7.54 7.55
N LEU A 296 -2.01 8.40 7.04
CA LEU A 296 -1.44 9.50 7.81
C LEU A 296 -2.21 10.77 7.46
N TYR A 297 -2.98 11.27 8.42
CA TYR A 297 -3.46 12.64 8.36
C TYR A 297 -2.33 13.55 8.80
N SER A 298 -1.92 14.50 7.95
CA SER A 298 -0.82 15.40 8.29
C SER A 298 -0.84 16.70 7.48
N ALA A 299 -0.37 17.79 8.08
CA ALA A 299 -0.09 19.05 7.38
C ALA A 299 1.35 19.12 6.81
N GLU A 300 2.18 18.10 7.05
CA GLU A 300 3.54 18.04 6.53
C GLU A 300 3.56 17.90 5.00
N SER A 301 4.67 18.30 4.38
CA SER A 301 4.92 18.09 2.96
C SER A 301 5.06 16.61 2.61
N LEU A 302 4.71 16.23 1.36
CA LEU A 302 4.89 14.86 0.86
C LEU A 302 6.35 14.38 0.99
N GLY A 303 7.35 15.23 0.76
CA GLY A 303 8.77 14.87 0.93
C GLY A 303 9.08 14.43 2.37
N LYS A 304 8.57 15.18 3.35
CA LYS A 304 8.70 14.82 4.78
C LYS A 304 7.99 13.50 5.10
N ILE A 305 6.77 13.28 4.62
CA ILE A 305 6.06 12.00 4.80
C ILE A 305 6.87 10.84 4.22
N LYS A 306 7.37 10.97 2.98
CA LYS A 306 8.21 9.96 2.33
C LYS A 306 9.48 9.64 3.12
N SER A 307 10.05 10.63 3.81
CA SER A 307 11.26 10.44 4.62
C SER A 307 11.07 9.44 5.77
N TYR A 308 9.85 9.32 6.33
CA TYR A 308 9.58 8.34 7.38
C TYR A 308 9.70 6.90 6.88
N PHE A 309 9.46 6.65 5.60
CA PHE A 309 9.47 5.31 5.02
C PHE A 309 10.80 4.96 4.34
N LYS A 310 11.75 5.91 4.25
CA LYS A 310 12.99 5.72 3.50
C LYS A 310 13.80 4.52 3.99
N ASP A 311 14.05 4.40 5.30
CA ASP A 311 14.81 3.25 5.78
C ASP A 311 13.98 1.97 5.93
N TYR A 312 12.64 2.04 5.98
CA TYR A 312 11.80 0.84 5.82
C TYR A 312 12.03 0.22 4.44
N MET A 313 12.01 1.06 3.39
CA MET A 313 12.32 0.63 2.03
C MET A 313 13.77 0.14 1.91
N ILE A 314 14.76 0.85 2.46
CA ILE A 314 16.19 0.45 2.37
C ILE A 314 16.48 -0.83 3.17
N THR A 315 15.97 -0.95 4.40
CA THR A 315 16.29 -2.09 5.28
C THR A 315 15.72 -3.39 4.73
N ASN A 316 14.50 -3.36 4.19
CA ASN A 316 13.88 -4.52 3.56
C ASN A 316 14.45 -4.83 2.16
N ILE A 317 15.22 -3.92 1.55
CA ILE A 317 16.10 -4.23 0.40
C ILE A 317 17.38 -4.94 0.86
N GLN A 318 17.93 -4.61 2.04
CA GLN A 318 19.23 -5.07 2.51
C GLN A 318 19.22 -6.38 3.31
N GLN A 319 18.10 -6.78 3.90
CA GLN A 319 17.99 -8.02 4.69
C GLN A 319 18.06 -9.31 3.86
N GLY A 320 18.22 -9.23 2.53
CA GLY A 320 18.48 -10.36 1.64
C GLY A 320 19.93 -10.49 1.15
N SER A 321 20.93 -10.14 1.97
CA SER A 321 22.37 -10.27 1.62
C SER A 321 23.08 -11.49 2.20
#